data_AF-A0A7W8A1G5-F1
#
_entry.id   AF-A0A7W8A1G5-F1
#
_cell.length_a   1.000
_cell.length_b   1.000
_cell.length_c   1.000
_cell.angle_alpha   90.00
_cell.angle_beta   90.00
_cell.angle_gamma   90.00
#
_symmetry.space_group_name_H-M   'P 1'
#
loop_
_entity.id
_entity.type
_entity.pdbx_description
1 polymer ?
#
loop_
_entity_poly.entity_id
_entity_poly.type
_entity_poly.pdbx_seq_one_letter_code
_entity_poly.pdbx_strand_id
1 'polypeptide(L)'
;MTHRHPFPPARLQEVLSRNHTAVHLIATLARSTPAHAPIWEHLDTVLYDARALVVELSHVHAELDKVRRSQANMLAAAQATLAAAQDGEPDPLWYLRDEVAAQQANAFPRRAGGEAR
;
A
#
# COMPACT_ATOMS: atom_id res chain seq x y z
N MET A 1 9.74 -0.63 -22.12
CA MET A 1 10.55 0.17 -21.19
C MET A 1 10.36 -0.39 -19.78
N THR A 2 11.34 -1.12 -19.26
CA THR A 2 11.32 -1.63 -17.89
C THR A 2 11.62 -0.47 -16.94
N HIS A 3 10.60 0.04 -16.24
CA HIS A 3 10.81 0.92 -15.10
C HIS A 3 11.53 0.14 -14.01
N ARG A 4 12.86 0.13 -14.09
CA ARG A 4 13.75 -0.37 -13.06
C ARG A 4 13.55 0.57 -11.88
N HIS A 5 12.82 0.13 -10.86
CA HIS A 5 12.74 0.88 -9.61
C HIS A 5 14.17 1.10 -9.12
N PRO A 6 14.65 2.35 -9.00
CA PRO A 6 16.04 2.66 -8.69
C PRO A 6 16.43 2.24 -7.27
N PHE A 7 15.45 1.84 -6.45
CA PHE A 7 15.66 1.36 -5.11
C PHE A 7 15.05 -0.03 -4.97
N PRO A 8 15.78 -1.00 -4.38
CA PRO A 8 15.17 -2.26 -3.98
C PRO A 8 13.99 -1.95 -3.05
N PRO A 9 12.91 -2.76 -3.07
CA PRO A 9 11.79 -2.54 -2.18
C PRO A 9 12.34 -2.49 -0.75
N ALA A 10 12.18 -1.32 -0.11
CA ALA A 10 12.61 -1.16 1.26
C ALA A 10 11.94 -2.27 2.07
N ARG A 11 12.73 -3.06 2.80
CA ARG A 11 12.19 -4.07 3.71
C ARG A 11 11.61 -3.34 4.91
N LEU A 12 10.43 -2.75 4.73
CA LEU A 12 9.77 -1.89 5.72
C LEU A 12 9.59 -2.62 7.05
N GLN A 13 9.35 -3.94 7.01
CA GLN A 13 9.34 -4.80 8.20
C GLN A 13 10.68 -4.86 8.93
N GLU A 14 11.79 -4.94 8.19
CA GLU A 14 13.13 -4.90 8.77
C GLU A 14 13.42 -3.54 9.40
N VAL A 15 12.98 -2.44 8.77
CA VAL A 15 13.09 -1.09 9.32
C VAL A 15 12.29 -0.95 10.62
N LEU A 16 11.05 -1.44 10.65
CA LEU A 16 10.22 -1.43 11.87
C LEU A 16 10.83 -2.27 13.00
N SER A 17 11.36 -3.45 12.67
CA SER A 17 12.04 -4.32 13.63
C SER A 17 13.26 -3.62 14.25
N ARG A 18 14.11 -3.00 13.42
CA ARG A 18 15.28 -2.25 13.89
C ARG A 18 14.89 -1.02 14.71
N ASN A 19 13.86 -0.29 14.28
CA ASN A 19 13.33 0.87 15.02
C ASN A 19 12.81 0.45 16.40
N HIS A 20 12.09 -0.67 16.49
CA HIS A 20 11.64 -1.24 17.76
C HIS A 20 12.81 -1.57 18.70
N THR A 21 13.87 -2.20 18.19
CA THR A 21 15.10 -2.44 18.96
C THR A 21 15.74 -1.12 19.43
N ALA A 22 15.82 -0.11 18.56
CA ALA A 22 16.39 1.20 18.89
C ALA A 22 15.62 1.89 20.02
N VAL A 23 14.27 1.90 19.96
CA VAL A 23 13.40 2.43 21.03
C VAL A 23 13.71 1.75 22.37
N HIS A 24 13.84 0.42 22.39
CA HIS A 24 14.14 -0.33 23.61
C HIS A 24 15.53 0.01 24.19
N LEU A 25 16.55 0.14 23.34
CA LEU A 25 17.90 0.51 23.76
C LEU A 25 17.92 1.94 24.31
N ILE A 26 17.31 2.89 23.60
CA ILE A 26 17.25 4.30 23.99
C ILE A 26 16.50 4.46 25.32
N ALA A 27 15.36 3.79 25.49
CA ALA A 27 14.63 3.81 26.77
C ALA A 27 15.49 3.29 27.94
N THR A 28 16.35 2.29 27.69
CA THR A 28 17.26 1.74 28.71
C THR A 28 18.38 2.71 29.04
N LEU A 29 19.01 3.31 28.02
CA LEU A 29 20.05 4.31 28.20
C LEU A 29 19.54 5.57 28.88
N ALA A 30 18.35 6.05 28.50
CA ALA A 30 17.70 7.22 29.10
C ALA A 30 17.49 7.05 30.60
N ARG A 31 17.04 5.86 31.05
CA ARG A 31 16.91 5.54 32.49
C ARG A 31 18.25 5.56 33.22
N SER A 32 19.33 5.17 32.56
CA SER A 32 20.68 5.15 33.15
C SER A 32 21.39 6.51 33.14
N THR A 33 20.95 7.46 32.31
CA THR A 33 21.61 8.76 32.09
C THR A 33 20.59 9.92 32.04
N PRO A 34 19.88 10.19 33.15
CA PRO A 34 18.83 11.20 33.19
C PRO A 34 19.34 12.63 32.95
N ALA A 35 20.63 12.89 33.17
CA ALA A 35 21.27 14.18 32.91
C ALA A 35 21.19 14.63 31.44
N HIS A 36 20.87 13.73 30.51
CA HIS A 36 20.73 14.01 29.08
C HIS A 36 19.27 13.97 28.61
N ALA A 37 18.27 14.12 29.48
CA ALA A 37 16.84 14.04 29.13
C ALA A 37 16.44 14.73 27.79
N PRO A 38 16.90 15.95 27.47
CA PRO A 38 16.52 16.59 26.20
C PRO A 38 16.95 15.82 24.94
N ILE A 39 18.11 15.14 24.96
CA ILE A 39 18.55 14.35 23.79
C ILE A 39 17.68 13.09 23.64
N TRP A 40 17.25 12.50 24.75
CA TRP A 40 16.43 11.30 24.76
C TRP A 40 15.02 11.59 24.24
N GLU A 41 14.43 12.72 24.63
CA GLU A 41 13.13 13.18 24.10
C GLU A 41 13.19 13.45 22.59
N HIS A 42 14.27 14.07 22.13
CA HIS A 42 14.47 14.30 20.70
C HIS A 42 14.59 12.98 19.92
N LEU A 43 15.38 12.02 20.43
CA LEU A 43 15.53 10.71 19.80
C LEU A 43 14.22 9.92 19.78
N ASP A 44 13.41 9.98 20.83
CA ASP A 44 12.11 9.31 20.89
C ASP A 44 11.15 9.86 19.82
N THR A 45 11.14 11.19 19.64
CA THR A 45 10.35 11.85 18.59
C THR A 45 10.79 11.42 17.20
N VAL A 46 12.10 11.40 16.92
CA VAL A 46 12.63 10.96 15.63
C VAL A 46 12.30 9.49 15.34
N LEU A 47 12.36 8.62 16.35
CA LEU A 47 12.00 7.21 16.20
C LEU A 47 10.50 7.02 15.94
N TYR A 48 9.66 7.82 16.60
CA TYR A 48 8.22 7.85 16.37
C TYR A 48 7.89 8.30 14.93
N ASP A 49 8.49 9.39 14.48
CA ASP A 49 8.29 9.92 13.12
C ASP A 49 8.76 8.92 12.06
N ALA A 50 9.92 8.27 12.28
CA ALA A 50 10.40 7.24 11.37
C ALA A 50 9.40 6.08 11.24
N ARG A 51 8.78 5.65 12.35
CA ARG A 51 7.74 4.61 12.33
C ARG A 51 6.50 5.09 11.56
N ALA A 52 6.04 6.32 11.80
CA ALA A 52 4.90 6.89 11.10
C ALA A 52 5.13 6.94 9.57
N LEU A 53 6.30 7.41 9.14
CA LEU A 53 6.69 7.44 7.72
C LEU A 53 6.69 6.05 7.08
N VAL A 54 7.12 5.02 7.80
CA VAL A 54 7.09 3.64 7.28
C VAL A 54 5.65 3.13 7.11
N VAL A 55 4.74 3.49 8.01
CA VAL A 55 3.32 3.15 7.89
C VAL A 55 2.71 3.84 6.65
N GLU A 56 2.95 5.13 6.49
CA GLU A 56 2.48 5.89 5.32
C GLU A 56 3.04 5.34 4.01
N LEU A 57 4.33 5.04 3.97
CA LEU A 57 4.96 4.45 2.79
C LEU A 57 4.38 3.06 2.46
N SER A 58 4.07 2.26 3.48
CA SER A 58 3.40 0.96 3.30
C SER A 58 2.01 1.14 2.70
N HIS A 59 1.26 2.14 3.17
CA HIS A 59 -0.06 2.48 2.65
C HIS A 59 0.02 2.93 1.18
N VAL A 60 0.90 3.87 0.86
CA VAL A 60 1.11 4.36 -0.51
C VAL A 60 1.52 3.24 -1.46
N HIS A 61 2.39 2.32 -1.03
CA HIS A 61 2.72 1.14 -1.84
C HIS A 61 1.51 0.24 -2.10
N ALA A 62 0.68 -0.01 -1.08
CA ALA A 62 -0.52 -0.80 -1.25
C ALA A 62 -1.52 -0.15 -2.23
N GLU A 63 -1.69 1.18 -2.16
CA GLU A 63 -2.54 1.92 -3.10
C GLU A 63 -1.97 1.92 -4.52
N LEU A 64 -0.66 2.11 -4.67
CA LEU A 64 0.01 2.02 -5.97
C LEU A 64 -0.18 0.64 -6.61
N ASP A 65 -0.05 -0.43 -5.83
CA ASP A 65 -0.24 -1.79 -6.30
C ASP A 65 -1.70 -2.07 -6.69
N LYS A 66 -2.67 -1.50 -5.97
CA LYS A 66 -4.10 -1.56 -6.37
C LYS A 66 -4.32 -0.88 -7.72
N VAL A 67 -3.80 0.34 -7.91
CA VAL A 67 -3.93 1.07 -9.18
C VAL A 67 -3.26 0.32 -10.33
N ARG A 68 -2.05 -0.20 -10.12
CA ARG A 68 -1.34 -1.00 -11.13
C ARG A 68 -2.11 -2.26 -11.53
N ARG A 69 -2.70 -2.97 -10.56
CA ARG A 69 -3.54 -4.14 -10.85
C ARG A 69 -4.80 -3.76 -11.63
N SER A 70 -5.48 -2.69 -11.24
CA SER A 70 -6.66 -2.19 -11.97
C SER A 70 -6.32 -1.82 -13.42
N GLN A 71 -5.20 -1.15 -13.67
CA GLN A 71 -4.76 -0.87 -15.03
C GLN A 71 -4.44 -2.13 -15.84
N ALA A 72 -3.77 -3.11 -15.22
CA ALA A 72 -3.46 -4.39 -15.87
C ALA A 72 -4.73 -5.17 -16.23
N ASN A 73 -5.71 -5.22 -15.33
CA ASN A 73 -6.99 -5.87 -15.58
C ASN A 73 -7.79 -5.17 -16.69
N MET A 74 -7.82 -3.83 -16.70
CA MET A 74 -8.47 -3.08 -17.78
C MET A 74 -7.83 -3.35 -19.14
N LEU A 75 -6.49 -3.43 -19.20
CA LEU A 75 -5.79 -3.77 -20.42
C LEU A 75 -6.11 -5.20 -20.88
N ALA A 76 -6.16 -6.16 -19.95
CA ALA A 76 -6.54 -7.54 -20.23
C ALA A 76 -7.99 -7.63 -20.75
N ALA A 77 -8.93 -6.90 -20.15
CA ALA A 77 -10.32 -6.83 -20.60
C ALA A 77 -10.42 -6.24 -22.03
N ALA A 78 -9.67 -5.17 -22.33
CA ALA A 78 -9.61 -4.59 -23.67
C ALA A 78 -9.04 -5.59 -24.70
N GLN A 79 -7.99 -6.33 -24.33
CA GLN A 79 -7.41 -7.37 -25.18
C GLN A 79 -8.38 -8.53 -25.41
N ALA A 80 -9.09 -8.98 -24.36
CA ALA A 80 -10.11 -10.01 -24.46
C ALA A 80 -11.27 -9.59 -25.38
N THR A 81 -11.75 -8.34 -25.26
CA THR A 81 -12.76 -7.78 -26.16
C THR A 81 -12.31 -7.78 -27.62
N LEU A 82 -11.05 -7.40 -27.91
CA LEU A 82 -10.54 -7.41 -29.28
C LEU A 82 -10.43 -8.83 -29.84
N ALA A 83 -9.97 -9.79 -29.05
CA ALA A 83 -9.91 -11.19 -29.45
C ALA A 83 -11.32 -11.77 -29.72
N ALA A 84 -12.24 -11.55 -28.78
CA ALA A 84 -13.64 -11.96 -28.91
C ALA A 84 -14.32 -11.39 -30.16
N ALA A 85 -14.02 -10.12 -30.50
CA ALA A 85 -14.55 -9.50 -31.71
C ALA A 85 -13.98 -10.12 -32.99
N GLN A 86 -12.71 -10.54 -32.98
CA GLN A 86 -12.08 -11.25 -34.10
C GLN A 86 -12.64 -12.66 -34.28
N ASP A 87 -12.97 -13.33 -33.18
CA ASP A 87 -13.55 -14.67 -33.17
C ASP A 87 -15.05 -14.68 -33.49
N GLY A 88 -15.67 -13.51 -33.64
CA GLY A 88 -17.09 -13.36 -33.94
C GLY A 88 -18.01 -13.67 -32.76
N GLU A 89 -17.51 -13.53 -31.53
CA GLU A 89 -18.32 -13.71 -30.33
C GLU A 89 -19.53 -12.74 -30.35
N PRO A 90 -20.74 -13.16 -29.94
CA PRO A 90 -21.94 -12.31 -30.03
C PRO A 90 -21.88 -11.02 -29.20
N ASP A 91 -21.13 -11.02 -28.09
CA ASP A 91 -21.02 -9.86 -27.18
C ASP A 91 -19.58 -9.64 -26.67
N PRO A 92 -18.65 -9.18 -27.54
CA PRO A 92 -17.25 -8.96 -27.16
C PRO A 92 -17.06 -7.85 -26.11
N LEU A 93 -18.01 -6.92 -26.03
CA LEU A 93 -17.99 -5.80 -25.07
C LEU A 93 -18.32 -6.24 -23.64
N TRP A 94 -18.75 -7.48 -23.44
CA TRP A 94 -19.02 -8.03 -22.13
C TRP A 94 -17.80 -7.92 -21.20
N TYR A 95 -16.60 -8.28 -21.65
CA TYR A 95 -15.37 -8.24 -20.84
C TYR A 95 -15.04 -6.84 -20.31
N LEU A 96 -15.18 -5.80 -21.12
CA LEU A 96 -14.96 -4.41 -20.69
C LEU A 96 -16.02 -3.96 -19.68
N ARG A 97 -17.29 -4.31 -19.90
CA ARG A 97 -18.36 -3.93 -18.97
C ARG A 97 -18.19 -4.62 -17.62
N ASP A 98 -17.81 -5.89 -17.63
CA ASP A 98 -17.53 -6.65 -16.42
C ASP A 98 -16.37 -6.03 -15.62
N GLU A 99 -15.25 -5.72 -16.27
CA GLU A 99 -14.10 -5.10 -15.60
C GLU A 99 -14.42 -3.70 -15.08
N VAL A 100 -15.17 -2.87 -15.82
CA VAL A 100 -15.63 -1.56 -15.34
C VAL A 100 -16.53 -1.71 -14.10
N ALA A 101 -17.45 -2.68 -14.12
CA ALA A 101 -18.31 -2.95 -12.97
C ALA A 101 -17.50 -3.43 -11.76
N ALA A 102 -16.51 -4.30 -11.96
CA ALA A 102 -15.60 -4.78 -10.93
C ALA A 102 -14.78 -3.63 -10.31
N GLN A 103 -14.26 -2.71 -11.14
CA GLN A 103 -13.51 -1.55 -10.65
C GLN A 103 -14.39 -0.56 -9.88
N GLN A 104 -15.62 -0.32 -10.32
CA GLN A 104 -16.57 0.52 -9.59
C GLN A 104 -16.92 -0.08 -8.22
N ALA A 105 -17.13 -1.40 -8.15
CA ALA A 105 -17.38 -2.09 -6.89
C ALA A 105 -16.19 -2.00 -5.91
N ASN A 106 -14.95 -2.03 -6.44
CA ASN A 106 -13.73 -1.88 -5.66
C ASN A 106 -13.47 -0.44 -5.20
N ALA A 107 -13.82 0.56 -6.02
CA ALA A 107 -13.68 1.98 -5.68
C ALA A 107 -14.71 2.45 -4.65
N PHE A 108 -15.92 1.88 -4.70
CA PHE A 108 -17.03 2.21 -3.81
C PHE A 108 -17.57 0.93 -3.15
N PRO A 109 -16.82 0.34 -2.19
CA PRO A 109 -17.33 -0.81 -1.46
C PRO A 109 -18.64 -0.39 -0.79
N ARG A 110 -19.77 -1.04 -1.16
CA ARG A 110 -21.04 -0.82 -0.48
C ARG A 110 -20.78 -1.00 1.01
N ARG A 111 -21.07 0.01 1.83
CA ARG A 111 -21.12 -0.10 3.29
C ARG A 111 -22.17 -1.15 3.64
N ALA A 112 -21.75 -2.40 3.79
CA ALA A 112 -22.59 -3.45 4.31
C ALA A 112 -22.62 -3.32 5.84
N GLY A 113 -23.76 -2.88 6.39
CA GLY A 113 -24.11 -3.11 7.80
C GLY A 113 -24.29 -1.86 8.65
N GLY A 114 -25.56 -1.54 8.94
CA GLY A 114 -26.03 -0.50 9.87
C GLY A 114 -27.19 0.25 9.19
N GLU A 115 -28.46 0.05 9.51
CA GLU A 115 -29.09 -0.24 10.80
C GLU A 115 -30.29 -1.17 10.60
N ALA A 116 -30.35 -2.24 11.39
CA ALA A 116 -31.60 -2.87 11.77
C ALA A 116 -31.81 -2.52 13.24
N ARG A 117 -32.67 -1.54 13.51
CA ARG A 117 -33.50 -1.43 14.70
C ARG A 117 -34.61 -0.42 14.47
#